data_AF-A0AAU9NR07-F1
#
_entry.id   AF-A0AAU9NR07-F1
#
_cell.length_a   1.000
_cell.length_b   1.000
_cell.length_c   1.000
_cell.angle_alpha   90.00
_cell.angle_beta   90.00
_cell.angle_gamma   90.00
#
_symmetry.space_group_name_H-M   'P 1'
#
loop_
_entity.id
_entity.type
_entity.pdbx_description
1 polymer ?
#
loop_
_entity_poly.entity_id
_entity_poly.type
_entity_poly.pdbx_seq_one_letter_code
_entity_poly.pdbx_strand_id
1 'polypeptide(L)'
;MIAIGKVNITYGKQMLHHKPLPKTCYKVSIQDALLDAACIPNIGNNGFKIVKDAVGCFAAWPKDQVILIDQEKVTPPSTIPKDGEKTTAPKVPPKRKFGSSASVLKQAMPNKKIQKNLQL
;
A
#
# COMPACT_ATOMS: atom_id res chain seq x y z
N MET A 1 -13.52 4.60 14.30
CA MET A 1 -12.72 4.85 13.09
C MET A 1 -12.21 3.53 12.58
N ILE A 2 -12.43 3.18 11.31
CA ILE A 2 -12.00 1.88 10.78
C ILE A 2 -11.32 2.09 9.43
N ALA A 3 -10.05 1.72 9.35
CA ALA A 3 -9.23 1.82 8.15
C ALA A 3 -8.19 0.69 8.13
N ILE A 4 -7.76 0.30 6.95
CA ILE A 4 -6.66 -0.64 6.75
C ILE A 4 -5.41 0.17 6.44
N GLY A 5 -4.30 -0.21 7.06
CA GLY A 5 -3.04 0.52 6.89
C GLY A 5 -1.86 -0.18 7.52
N LYS A 6 -0.70 0.48 7.41
CA LYS A 6 0.55 -0.01 8.00
C LYS A 6 1.00 0.91 9.11
N VAL A 7 1.24 0.32 10.27
CA VAL A 7 1.82 1.02 11.42
C VAL A 7 3.32 1.17 11.18
N ASN A 8 3.82 2.40 11.32
CA ASN A 8 5.24 2.72 11.20
C ASN A 8 5.80 3.01 12.60
N ILE A 9 6.50 2.02 13.15
CA ILE A 9 7.13 2.13 14.46
C ILE A 9 8.61 2.47 14.24
N THR A 10 8.97 3.71 14.53
CA THR A 10 10.36 4.16 14.65
C THR A 10 10.69 4.47 16.11
N TYR A 11 11.92 4.16 16.53
CA TYR A 11 12.41 4.46 17.86
C TYR A 11 12.76 5.95 17.99
N GLY A 12 12.48 6.54 19.16
CA GLY A 12 12.76 7.96 19.45
C GLY A 12 11.60 8.92 19.15
N LYS A 13 11.92 10.21 18.97
CA LYS A 13 10.93 11.28 18.79
C LYS A 13 10.34 11.21 17.38
N GLN A 14 9.15 10.63 17.25
CA GLN A 14 8.44 10.57 15.98
C GLN A 14 7.82 11.92 15.60
N MET A 15 7.83 12.20 14.30
CA MET A 15 7.28 13.42 13.71
C MET A 15 6.22 13.08 12.66
N LEU A 16 5.14 13.86 12.64
CA LEU A 16 4.10 13.84 11.62
C LEU A 16 3.86 15.28 11.16
N HIS A 17 4.04 15.55 9.86
CA HIS A 17 3.90 16.89 9.27
C HIS A 17 4.67 17.99 10.05
N HIS A 18 5.95 17.74 10.34
CA HIS A 18 6.83 18.64 11.10
C HIS A 18 6.40 18.93 12.55
N LYS A 19 5.38 18.25 13.06
CA LYS A 19 4.96 18.32 14.45
C LYS A 19 5.29 17.02 15.19
N PRO A 20 5.60 17.09 16.50
CA PRO A 20 5.84 15.91 17.30
C PRO A 20 4.57 15.05 17.36
N LEU A 21 4.72 13.76 17.10
CA LEU A 21 3.62 12.82 17.25
C LEU A 21 3.36 12.56 18.75
N PRO A 22 2.10 12.62 19.22
CA PRO A 22 1.77 12.27 20.60
C PRO A 22 2.20 10.83 20.95
N LYS A 23 2.70 10.63 22.17
CA LYS A 23 3.15 9.30 22.64
C LYS A 23 2.04 8.24 22.65
N THR A 24 0.79 8.68 22.70
CA THR A 24 -0.43 7.85 22.68
C THR A 24 -0.86 7.46 21.26
N CYS A 25 -0.17 7.94 20.23
CA CYS A 25 -0.50 7.66 18.83
C CYS A 25 0.61 6.88 18.13
N TYR A 26 0.24 6.07 17.15
CA TYR A 26 1.12 5.56 16.11
C TYR A 26 1.08 6.44 14.87
N LYS A 27 2.19 6.45 14.11
CA LYS A 27 2.20 6.93 12.74
C LYS A 27 1.71 5.81 11.84
N VAL A 28 0.58 6.00 11.17
CA VAL A 28 -0.04 4.97 10.31
C VAL A 28 -0.12 5.51 8.89
N SER A 29 0.25 4.70 7.89
CA SER A 29 -0.09 4.97 6.50
C SER A 29 -1.44 4.33 6.18
N ILE A 30 -2.41 5.14 5.80
CA ILE A 30 -3.77 4.65 5.50
C ILE A 30 -3.81 4.18 4.05
N GLN A 31 -4.15 2.92 3.84
CA GLN A 31 -4.28 2.32 2.50
C GLN A 31 -5.73 2.33 2.03
N ASP A 32 -6.67 2.05 2.93
CA ASP A 32 -8.09 2.00 2.61
C ASP A 32 -8.96 2.41 3.81
N ALA A 33 -10.13 2.98 3.52
CA ALA A 33 -11.10 3.44 4.50
C ALA A 33 -12.29 2.48 4.53
N LEU A 34 -12.50 1.77 5.65
CA LEU A 34 -13.67 0.91 5.82
C LEU A 34 -14.90 1.70 6.28
N LEU A 35 -14.67 2.85 6.92
CA LEU A 35 -15.71 3.80 7.27
C LEU A 35 -15.28 5.21 6.87
N ASP A 36 -15.78 5.68 5.73
CA ASP A 36 -15.41 6.95 5.12
C ASP A 36 -15.56 8.14 6.07
N ALA A 37 -16.72 8.25 6.73
CA ALA A 37 -17.08 9.38 7.58
C ALA A 37 -16.43 9.38 8.98
N ALA A 38 -15.56 8.40 9.26
CA ALA A 38 -14.84 8.38 10.53
C ALA A 38 -13.89 9.57 10.66
N CYS A 39 -13.76 10.11 11.87
CA CYS A 39 -12.84 11.20 12.19
C CYS A 39 -11.57 10.67 12.83
N ILE A 40 -10.42 11.20 12.42
CA ILE A 40 -9.10 10.92 13.00
C ILE A 40 -8.38 12.20 13.41
N PRO A 41 -7.49 12.16 14.41
CA PRO A 41 -6.75 13.34 14.84
C PRO A 41 -5.91 13.95 13.72
N ASN A 42 -6.02 15.27 13.56
CA ASN A 42 -5.20 16.06 12.65
C ASN A 42 -4.18 16.88 13.45
N ILE A 43 -2.97 16.31 13.63
CA ILE A 43 -1.86 16.96 14.35
C ILE A 43 -1.47 18.30 13.72
N GLY A 44 -1.68 18.48 12.42
CA GLY A 44 -1.38 19.72 11.70
C GLY A 44 -2.26 20.90 12.13
N ASN A 45 -3.54 20.66 12.41
CA ASN A 45 -4.56 21.70 12.59
C ASN A 45 -5.26 21.67 13.96
N ASN A 46 -4.76 20.88 14.93
CA ASN A 46 -5.38 20.68 16.25
C ASN A 46 -6.87 20.26 16.20
N GLY A 47 -7.31 19.65 15.10
CA GLY A 47 -8.69 19.25 14.87
C GLY A 47 -8.78 17.78 14.46
N PHE A 48 -9.86 17.45 13.78
CA PHE A 48 -10.05 16.14 13.16
C PHE A 48 -10.05 16.26 11.64
N LYS A 49 -9.70 15.17 10.96
CA LYS A 49 -9.93 15.02 9.53
C LYS A 49 -10.71 13.73 9.27
N ILE A 50 -11.37 13.68 8.12
CA ILE A 50 -12.10 12.50 7.68
C ILE A 50 -11.10 11.44 7.23
N VAL A 51 -11.34 10.16 7.56
CA VAL A 51 -10.46 9.04 7.20
C VAL A 51 -10.32 8.93 5.68
N LYS A 52 -11.42 9.12 4.94
CA LYS A 52 -11.43 9.13 3.47
C LYS A 52 -10.40 10.11 2.88
N ASP A 53 -10.31 11.32 3.44
CA ASP A 53 -9.36 12.35 2.99
C ASP A 53 -7.91 12.05 3.38
N ALA A 54 -7.70 11.06 4.24
CA ALA A 54 -6.39 10.64 4.71
C ALA A 54 -5.88 9.38 4.02
N VAL A 55 -6.67 8.76 3.13
CA VAL A 55 -6.23 7.63 2.30
C VAL A 55 -5.03 8.04 1.45
N GLY A 56 -4.00 7.19 1.42
CA GLY A 56 -2.72 7.48 0.77
C GLY A 56 -1.78 8.40 1.56
N CYS A 57 -2.21 8.92 2.71
CA CYS A 57 -1.41 9.79 3.57
C CYS A 57 -0.97 9.08 4.87
N PHE A 58 -0.08 9.75 5.59
CA PHE A 58 0.24 9.40 6.98
C PHE A 58 -0.70 10.13 7.94
N ALA A 59 -1.15 9.41 8.96
CA ALA A 59 -2.00 9.94 10.02
C ALA A 59 -1.49 9.53 11.40
N ALA A 60 -1.92 10.27 12.41
CA ALA A 60 -1.79 9.87 13.80
C ALA A 60 -2.99 8.99 14.17
N TRP A 61 -2.73 7.78 14.64
CA TRP A 61 -3.78 6.85 15.05
C TRP A 61 -3.63 6.50 16.53
N PRO A 62 -4.69 6.62 17.35
CA PRO A 62 -4.64 6.25 18.77
C PRO A 62 -4.22 4.79 18.95
N LYS A 63 -3.23 4.53 19.82
CA LYS A 63 -2.64 3.18 20.01
C LYS A 63 -3.64 2.16 20.53
N ASP A 64 -4.59 2.61 21.34
CA ASP A 64 -5.71 1.84 21.89
C ASP A 64 -6.74 1.42 20.83
N GLN A 65 -6.65 1.96 19.62
CA GLN A 65 -7.56 1.70 18.50
C GLN A 65 -6.85 1.06 17.30
N VAL A 66 -5.64 0.54 17.51
CA VAL A 66 -4.89 -0.20 16.50
C VAL A 66 -4.92 -1.68 16.85
N ILE A 67 -5.43 -2.48 15.92
CA ILE A 67 -5.34 -3.94 15.95
C ILE A 67 -4.23 -4.32 14.97
N LEU A 68 -3.16 -4.94 15.50
CA LEU A 68 -2.08 -5.46 14.67
C LEU A 68 -2.45 -6.87 14.23
N ILE A 69 -2.49 -7.08 12.92
CA ILE A 69 -2.70 -8.40 12.33
C ILE A 69 -1.32 -8.88 11.88
N ASP A 70 -0.78 -9.87 12.58
CA ASP A 70 0.40 -10.57 12.09
C ASP A 70 -0.02 -11.31 10.82
N GLN A 71 0.69 -11.04 9.71
CA GLN A 71 0.59 -11.90 8.54
C GLN A 71 1.19 -13.24 8.94
N GLU A 72 0.36 -14.15 9.46
CA GLU A 72 0.71 -15.55 9.56
C GLU A 72 1.21 -15.97 8.17
N LYS A 73 2.47 -16.41 8.11
CA LYS A 73 3.06 -16.96 6.90
C LYS A 73 2.11 -18.05 6.42
N VAL A 74 1.37 -17.80 5.35
CA VAL A 74 0.65 -18.86 4.65
C VAL A 74 1.74 -19.72 4.01
N THR A 75 2.30 -20.65 4.77
CA THR A 75 3.11 -21.73 4.19
C THR A 75 2.18 -22.53 3.30
N PRO A 76 2.46 -22.65 1.99
CA PRO A 76 1.71 -23.60 1.18
C PRO A 76 1.88 -24.99 1.82
N PRO A 77 0.85 -25.85 1.84
CA PRO A 77 1.03 -27.22 2.29
C PRO A 77 2.05 -27.90 1.38
N SER A 78 3.30 -27.95 1.84
CA SER A 78 4.32 -28.81 1.28
C SER A 78 4.17 -30.15 1.98
N THR A 79 3.61 -31.13 1.29
CA THR A 79 4.03 -32.54 1.25
C THR A 79 3.03 -33.28 0.38
N ILE A 80 3.36 -33.45 -0.90
CA ILE A 80 2.85 -34.56 -1.70
C ILE A 80 3.79 -35.74 -1.39
N PRO A 81 3.33 -36.85 -0.78
CA PRO A 81 4.13 -38.06 -0.68
C PRO A 81 4.44 -38.56 -2.10
N LYS A 82 5.73 -38.73 -2.38
CA LYS A 82 6.21 -39.43 -3.56
C LYS A 82 5.92 -40.92 -3.38
N ASP A 83 4.96 -41.44 -4.14
CA ASP A 83 4.85 -42.87 -4.36
C ASP A 83 5.08 -43.18 -5.85
N GLY A 84 6.12 -43.98 -6.10
CA GLY A 84 6.09 -45.10 -7.03
C GLY A 84 5.98 -44.81 -8.53
N GLU A 85 7.13 -44.77 -9.17
CA GLU A 85 7.40 -45.01 -10.60
C GLU A 85 6.68 -46.24 -11.20
N LYS A 86 6.08 -46.09 -12.39
CA LYS A 86 6.22 -47.05 -13.52
C LYS A 86 5.78 -46.46 -14.88
N THR A 87 6.79 -46.08 -15.66
CA THR A 87 7.03 -46.37 -17.09
C THR A 87 5.89 -46.26 -18.11
N THR A 88 5.95 -45.25 -18.99
CA THR A 88 6.16 -45.40 -20.46
C THR A 88 6.28 -44.02 -21.16
N ALA A 89 7.37 -43.79 -21.90
CA ALA A 89 7.50 -42.70 -22.89
C ALA A 89 7.17 -43.29 -24.30
N PRO A 90 6.78 -42.53 -25.35
CA PRO A 90 7.58 -41.41 -25.88
C PRO A 90 6.85 -40.29 -26.70
N LYS A 91 7.67 -39.32 -27.14
CA LYS A 91 7.55 -38.38 -28.29
C LYS A 91 6.92 -36.98 -28.11
N VAL A 92 7.83 -35.99 -28.18
CA VAL A 92 7.61 -34.53 -28.39
C VAL A 92 6.99 -34.27 -29.78
N PRO A 93 6.26 -33.15 -29.97
CA PRO A 93 6.81 -32.12 -30.85
C PRO A 93 6.66 -30.66 -30.33
N PRO A 94 7.45 -29.71 -30.86
CA PRO A 94 7.66 -28.37 -30.30
C PRO A 94 6.76 -27.29 -30.91
N LYS A 95 6.66 -26.14 -30.20
CA LYS A 95 6.27 -24.78 -30.65
C LYS A 95 4.92 -24.61 -31.37
N ARG A 96 4.06 -23.75 -30.79
CA ARG A 96 3.18 -22.86 -31.58
C ARG A 96 3.32 -21.42 -31.11
N LYS A 97 3.74 -20.54 -32.03
CA LYS A 97 3.63 -19.08 -31.96
C LYS A 97 2.35 -18.68 -32.70
N PHE A 98 1.47 -17.89 -32.09
CA PHE A 98 0.42 -17.05 -32.74
C PHE A 98 -0.11 -16.12 -31.64
N GLY A 99 -0.25 -14.80 -31.75
CA GLY A 99 0.12 -13.80 -32.72
C GLY A 99 -0.15 -12.46 -32.04
N SER A 100 0.86 -11.60 -31.90
CA SER A 100 0.65 -10.25 -31.37
C SER A 100 0.13 -9.39 -32.52
N SER A 101 -1.17 -9.10 -32.51
CA SER A 101 -1.76 -8.17 -33.47
C SER A 101 -1.61 -6.76 -32.95
N ALA A 102 -1.07 -5.90 -33.82
CA ALA A 102 -0.70 -4.53 -33.55
C ALA A 102 -1.92 -3.61 -33.40
N SER A 103 -1.78 -2.54 -32.61
CA SER A 103 -2.28 -1.23 -33.02
C SER A 103 -1.44 -0.13 -32.39
N VAL A 104 -0.87 0.68 -33.28
CA VAL A 104 -0.11 1.90 -33.02
C VAL A 104 -1.09 2.99 -32.53
N LEU A 105 -0.77 3.64 -31.42
CA LEU A 105 -1.23 5.00 -31.15
C LEU A 105 -0.06 5.82 -30.60
N LYS A 106 0.60 6.52 -31.54
CA LYS A 106 1.41 7.70 -31.23
C LYS A 106 0.46 8.79 -30.76
N GLN A 107 0.76 9.45 -29.65
CA GLN A 107 0.45 10.88 -29.50
C GLN A 107 1.34 11.54 -28.43
N ALA A 108 1.68 12.78 -28.71
CA ALA A 108 2.81 13.55 -28.19
C ALA A 108 2.48 14.34 -26.91
N MET A 109 3.55 14.87 -26.29
CA MET A 109 3.64 15.56 -25.00
C MET A 109 2.75 16.82 -24.84
N PRO A 110 2.63 17.37 -23.60
CA PRO A 110 3.55 18.46 -23.28
C PRO A 110 4.19 18.41 -21.88
N ASN A 111 5.47 18.76 -21.87
CA ASN A 111 6.35 18.91 -20.73
C ASN A 111 6.10 20.29 -20.08
N LYS A 112 5.53 20.35 -18.86
CA LYS A 112 5.32 21.61 -18.12
C LYS A 112 6.59 21.99 -17.36
N LYS A 113 7.41 22.87 -17.95
CA LYS A 113 8.37 23.70 -17.21
C LYS A 113 7.59 24.78 -16.44
N ILE A 114 7.52 24.65 -15.12
CA ILE A 114 7.12 25.76 -14.24
C ILE A 114 8.36 26.64 -14.06
N GLN A 115 8.40 27.77 -14.77
CA GLN A 115 9.32 28.85 -14.45
C GLN A 115 8.68 29.77 -13.41
N LYS A 116 9.44 30.00 -12.33
CA LYS A 116 9.16 30.97 -11.27
C LYS A 116 9.22 32.38 -11.86
N ASN A 117 8.22 33.21 -11.57
CA ASN A 117 8.39 34.65 -11.51
C ASN A 117 7.53 35.18 -10.37
N LEU A 118 8.21 35.57 -9.29
CA LEU A 118 7.69 36.42 -8.22
C LEU A 118 8.30 37.80 -8.52
N GLN A 119 7.48 38.77 -8.86
CA GLN A 119 7.89 40.18 -8.83
C GLN A 119 7.31 40.80 -7.55
N LEU A 120 8.15 41.64 -6.95
CA LEU A 120 8.06 42.26 -5.62
C LEU A 120 6.79 43.09 -5.39
#